data_AF-A0A958LAG3-F1
#
_entry.id   AF-A0A958LAG3-F1
#
_cell.length_a   1.000
_cell.length_b   1.000
_cell.length_c   1.000
_cell.angle_alpha   90.00
_cell.angle_beta   90.00
_cell.angle_gamma   90.00
#
_symmetry.space_group_name_H-M   'P 1'
#
loop_
_entity.id
_entity.type
_entity.pdbx_description
1 polymer ?
#
loop_
_entity_poly.entity_id
_entity_poly.type
_entity_poly.pdbx_seq_one_letter_code
_entity_poly.pdbx_strand_id
1 'polypeptide(L)'
;MTQKRAQMDPEAVGAEFGDILDRMPGRRSQVDSRASQRQGRPIQPVARTERMAPAETKAIKVSLYLAPEDINALDAIIMQRRLEEGVSPRRTHLIREAIHQWLASQPA
;
A
#
# COMPACT_ATOMS: atom_id res chain seq x y z
N MET A 1 26.77 -36.62 -30.71
CA MET A 1 25.39 -36.14 -30.96
C MET A 1 25.17 -34.91 -30.09
N THR A 2 25.05 -33.75 -30.71
CA THR A 2 25.07 -32.43 -30.06
C THR A 2 23.63 -31.92 -29.98
N GLN A 3 23.04 -31.82 -28.78
CA GLN A 3 21.75 -31.14 -28.60
C GLN A 3 21.95 -29.69 -28.18
N LYS A 4 21.28 -28.84 -28.95
CA LYS A 4 21.37 -27.38 -28.97
C LYS A 4 20.64 -26.76 -27.79
N ARG A 5 21.19 -25.63 -27.34
CA ARG A 5 20.57 -24.59 -26.50
C ARG A 5 19.10 -24.34 -26.86
N ALA A 6 18.22 -24.39 -25.88
CA ALA A 6 17.02 -23.57 -25.85
C ALA A 6 17.39 -22.28 -25.09
N GLN A 7 17.61 -21.20 -25.85
CA GLN A 7 17.62 -19.85 -25.30
C GLN A 7 16.14 -19.47 -25.10
N MET A 8 15.74 -19.12 -23.88
CA MET A 8 14.44 -18.50 -23.62
C MET A 8 14.62 -16.98 -23.61
N ASP A 9 13.92 -16.31 -24.51
CA ASP A 9 13.80 -14.85 -24.60
C ASP A 9 13.11 -14.27 -23.36
N PRO A 10 13.64 -13.19 -22.75
CA PRO A 10 13.02 -12.52 -21.60
C PRO A 10 12.00 -11.41 -21.94
N GLU A 11 11.59 -11.21 -23.20
CA GLU A 11 10.75 -10.06 -23.62
C GLU A 11 9.26 -10.36 -23.85
N ALA A 12 8.59 -11.12 -22.97
CA ALA A 12 7.15 -11.40 -23.13
C ALA A 12 6.33 -11.41 -21.83
N VAL A 13 6.67 -10.59 -20.83
CA VAL A 13 5.85 -10.43 -19.61
C VAL A 13 5.66 -8.94 -19.31
N GLY A 14 4.90 -8.25 -20.15
CA GLY A 14 4.79 -6.78 -20.07
C GLY A 14 3.50 -6.13 -20.61
N ALA A 15 2.43 -6.88 -20.86
CA ALA A 15 1.29 -6.31 -21.60
C ALA A 15 -0.13 -6.69 -21.13
N GLU A 16 -0.34 -7.14 -19.89
CA GLU A 16 -1.69 -7.58 -19.44
C GLU A 16 -2.20 -6.98 -18.11
N PHE A 17 -1.60 -5.89 -17.61
CA PHE A 17 -2.07 -5.24 -16.36
C PHE A 17 -2.37 -3.75 -16.52
N GLY A 18 -3.02 -3.38 -17.62
CA GLY A 18 -3.36 -1.98 -17.90
C GLY A 18 -4.67 -1.81 -18.66
N ASP A 19 -5.79 -2.35 -18.17
CA ASP A 19 -7.09 -2.06 -18.80
C ASP A 19 -8.36 -2.31 -17.94
N ILE A 20 -8.30 -2.14 -16.61
CA ILE A 20 -9.46 -2.35 -15.72
C ILE A 20 -9.81 -1.11 -14.89
N LEU A 21 -9.67 0.10 -15.44
CA LEU A 21 -10.15 1.31 -14.76
C LEU A 21 -10.97 2.28 -15.62
N ASP A 22 -11.28 1.95 -16.88
CA ASP A 22 -11.96 2.89 -17.78
C ASP A 22 -13.35 2.43 -18.23
N ARG A 23 -14.22 2.09 -17.27
CA ARG A 23 -15.63 1.80 -17.56
C ARG A 23 -16.56 2.19 -16.42
N MET A 24 -16.99 3.46 -16.41
CA MET A 24 -18.38 3.82 -16.10
C MET A 24 -18.69 5.29 -16.47
N PRO A 25 -19.54 5.54 -17.48
CA PRO A 25 -20.10 6.86 -17.74
C PRO A 25 -21.45 7.05 -17.02
N GLY A 26 -21.63 8.23 -16.41
CA GLY A 26 -22.91 8.92 -16.38
C GLY A 26 -24.02 8.45 -15.43
N ARG A 27 -24.22 9.21 -14.34
CA ARG A 27 -25.57 9.64 -13.91
C ARG A 27 -25.51 11.03 -13.28
N ARG A 28 -25.68 12.05 -14.13
CA ARG A 28 -26.32 13.31 -13.74
C ARG A 28 -27.84 13.07 -13.78
N SER A 29 -28.55 13.47 -12.73
CA SER A 29 -29.94 14.00 -12.75
C SER A 29 -30.66 13.64 -11.44
N GLN A 30 -30.76 14.59 -10.51
CA GLN A 30 -32.04 15.19 -10.11
C GLN A 30 -31.79 16.28 -9.07
N VAL A 31 -32.00 17.51 -9.49
CA VAL A 31 -32.18 18.67 -8.60
C VAL A 31 -33.65 18.66 -8.21
N ASP A 32 -33.97 18.21 -7.00
CA ASP A 32 -35.30 18.40 -6.45
C ASP A 32 -35.38 19.79 -5.81
N SER A 33 -35.83 20.74 -6.62
CA SER A 33 -36.30 22.05 -6.17
C SER A 33 -37.61 21.90 -5.40
N ARG A 34 -37.53 21.57 -4.10
CA ARG A 34 -38.62 21.83 -3.15
C ARG A 34 -38.21 22.93 -2.18
N ALA A 35 -38.18 24.15 -2.74
CA ALA A 35 -38.30 25.37 -1.97
C ALA A 35 -39.74 25.49 -1.47
N SER A 36 -39.98 25.22 -0.18
CA SER A 36 -41.02 25.92 0.57
C SER A 36 -40.83 25.78 2.08
N GLN A 37 -40.44 26.92 2.65
CA GLN A 37 -41.01 27.49 3.87
C GLN A 37 -40.97 26.62 5.13
N ARG A 38 -40.06 26.96 6.03
CA ARG A 38 -40.36 27.20 7.45
C ARG A 38 -39.16 27.86 8.14
N GLN A 39 -39.38 29.14 8.48
CA GLN A 39 -39.05 29.79 9.74
C GLN A 39 -37.63 29.63 10.29
N GLY A 40 -37.00 30.79 10.51
CA GLY A 40 -35.63 30.94 10.97
C GLY A 40 -35.27 30.09 12.18
N ARG A 41 -34.12 29.43 12.07
CA ARG A 41 -33.27 29.11 13.22
C ARG A 41 -31.96 29.87 13.01
N PRO A 42 -31.44 30.58 14.03
CA PRO A 42 -30.07 31.07 13.96
C PRO A 42 -29.16 29.87 13.72
N ILE A 43 -28.33 29.95 12.68
CA ILE A 43 -27.29 28.97 12.40
C ILE A 43 -26.31 29.11 13.56
N GLN A 44 -26.45 28.27 14.58
CA GLN A 44 -25.40 28.12 15.58
C GLN A 44 -24.15 27.67 14.82
N PRO A 45 -23.00 28.34 14.96
CA PRO A 45 -21.76 27.79 14.45
C PRO A 45 -21.54 26.51 15.23
N VAL A 46 -21.86 25.37 14.64
CA VAL A 46 -21.39 24.09 15.13
C VAL A 46 -19.89 24.22 15.06
N ALA A 47 -19.25 24.34 16.23
CA ALA A 47 -17.81 24.31 16.34
C ALA A 47 -17.38 23.10 15.53
N ARG A 48 -16.69 23.37 14.42
CA ARG A 48 -16.06 22.35 13.61
C ARG A 48 -15.05 21.74 14.56
N THR A 49 -15.46 20.70 15.25
CA THR A 49 -14.55 19.74 15.84
C THR A 49 -13.93 19.06 14.64
N GLU A 50 -13.02 19.79 13.99
CA GLU A 50 -11.93 19.20 13.24
C GLU A 50 -11.25 18.31 14.27
N ARG A 51 -11.73 17.07 14.39
CA ARG A 51 -10.81 15.98 14.70
C ARG A 51 -9.77 16.13 13.61
N MET A 52 -8.66 16.80 13.95
CA MET A 52 -7.45 16.77 13.16
C MET A 52 -7.24 15.28 12.89
N ALA A 53 -7.50 14.87 11.66
CA ALA A 53 -7.07 13.57 11.22
C ALA A 53 -5.58 13.52 11.57
N PRO A 54 -5.09 12.43 12.21
CA PRO A 54 -3.68 12.31 12.52
C PRO A 54 -2.93 12.64 11.24
N ALA A 55 -2.00 13.60 11.32
CA ALA A 55 -1.29 14.13 10.16
C ALA A 55 -0.88 12.96 9.27
N GLU A 56 -1.33 12.97 8.00
CA GLU A 56 -1.07 11.89 7.06
C GLU A 56 0.41 11.55 7.13
N THR A 57 0.72 10.37 7.68
CA THR A 57 2.10 10.00 7.95
C THR A 57 2.75 9.76 6.60
N LYS A 58 3.52 10.75 6.13
CA LYS A 58 4.14 10.70 4.81
C LYS A 58 5.14 9.54 4.78
N ALA A 59 4.83 8.51 4.00
CA ALA A 59 5.73 7.40 3.81
C ALA A 59 6.94 7.84 2.96
N ILE A 60 8.14 7.69 3.53
CA ILE A 60 9.40 7.89 2.79
C ILE A 60 9.78 6.55 2.16
N LYS A 61 10.06 6.56 0.86
CA LYS A 61 10.58 5.40 0.14
C LYS A 61 12.10 5.52 0.05
N VAL A 62 12.80 4.46 0.46
CA VAL A 62 14.25 4.36 0.41
C VAL A 62 14.62 3.05 -0.28
N SER A 63 15.66 3.08 -1.10
CA SER A 63 16.24 1.87 -1.70
C SER A 63 17.46 1.44 -0.88
N LEU A 64 17.53 0.14 -0.56
CA LEU A 64 18.64 -0.46 0.17
C LEU A 64 19.33 -1.44 -0.77
N TYR A 65 20.66 -1.36 -0.82
CA TYR A 65 21.49 -2.33 -1.51
C TYR A 65 22.07 -3.28 -0.47
N LEU A 66 21.77 -4.56 -0.62
CA LEU A 66 22.18 -5.62 0.30
C LEU A 66 22.97 -6.67 -0.49
N ALA A 67 23.82 -7.42 0.21
CA ALA A 67 24.46 -8.57 -0.40
C ALA A 67 23.40 -9.63 -0.76
N PRO A 68 23.60 -10.44 -1.81
CA PRO A 68 22.67 -11.51 -2.16
C PRO A 68 22.37 -12.45 -0.99
N GLU A 69 23.36 -12.73 -0.15
CA GLU A 69 23.25 -13.58 1.03
C GLU A 69 22.27 -13.01 2.06
N ASP A 70 22.26 -11.70 2.26
CA ASP A 70 21.34 -11.01 3.18
C ASP A 70 19.90 -11.03 2.66
N ILE A 71 19.72 -10.90 1.35
CA ILE A 71 18.41 -11.00 0.71
C ILE A 71 17.86 -12.42 0.86
N ASN A 72 18.71 -13.42 0.64
CA ASN A 72 18.36 -14.82 0.82
C ASN A 72 17.99 -15.13 2.28
N ALA A 73 18.70 -14.55 3.25
CA ALA A 73 18.37 -14.69 4.67
C ALA A 73 17.00 -14.09 5.00
N LEU A 74 16.67 -12.92 4.44
CA LEU A 74 15.33 -12.32 4.59
C LEU A 74 14.23 -13.21 4.00
N ASP A 75 14.47 -13.82 2.85
CA ASP A 75 13.51 -14.75 2.23
C ASP A 75 13.33 -16.02 3.06
N ALA A 76 14.40 -16.56 3.63
CA ALA A 76 14.33 -17.70 4.53
C ALA A 76 13.46 -17.41 5.76
N ILE A 77 13.56 -16.21 6.36
CA ILE A 77 12.69 -15.78 7.46
C ILE A 77 11.23 -15.73 7.03
N ILE A 78 10.94 -15.22 5.83
CA ILE A 78 9.57 -15.19 5.29
C ILE A 78 9.02 -16.61 5.11
N MET A 79 9.82 -17.51 4.54
CA MET A 79 9.43 -18.91 4.39
C MET A 79 9.20 -19.58 5.73
N GLN A 80 10.07 -19.32 6.73
CA GLN A 80 9.93 -19.87 8.06
C GLN A 80 8.64 -19.40 8.74
N ARG A 81 8.36 -18.09 8.77
CA ARG A 81 7.11 -17.57 9.34
C ARG A 81 5.88 -18.10 8.61
N ARG A 82 5.98 -18.35 7.30
CA ARG A 82 4.89 -18.99 6.55
C ARG A 82 4.65 -20.43 7.00
N LEU A 83 5.70 -21.18 7.32
CA LEU A 83 5.59 -22.55 7.81
C LEU A 83 5.06 -22.59 9.25
N GLU A 84 5.49 -21.67 10.11
CA GLU A 84 5.15 -21.66 11.54
C GLU A 84 3.80 -21.00 11.82
N GLU A 85 3.55 -19.83 11.24
CA GLU A 85 2.41 -18.97 11.55
C GLU A 85 1.35 -19.00 10.45
N GLY A 86 1.64 -19.63 9.30
CA GLY A 86 0.78 -19.57 8.11
C GLY A 86 0.79 -18.20 7.41
N VAL A 87 1.64 -17.28 7.87
CA VAL A 87 1.69 -15.89 7.39
C VAL A 87 2.96 -15.65 6.59
N SER A 88 2.83 -15.05 5.41
CA SER A 88 3.96 -14.67 4.57
C SER A 88 4.15 -13.14 4.58
N PRO A 89 4.89 -12.58 5.55
CA PRO A 89 5.08 -11.13 5.64
C PRO A 89 5.89 -10.59 4.44
N ARG A 90 5.66 -9.33 4.09
CA ARG A 90 6.46 -8.64 3.06
C ARG A 90 7.84 -8.30 3.60
N ARG A 91 8.88 -8.35 2.76
CA ARG A 91 10.25 -7.92 3.11
C ARG A 91 10.28 -6.53 3.76
N THR A 92 9.56 -5.56 3.20
CA THR A 92 9.49 -4.19 3.75
C THR A 92 8.93 -4.14 5.17
N HIS A 93 8.00 -5.04 5.51
CA HIS A 93 7.45 -5.13 6.86
C HIS A 93 8.51 -5.66 7.83
N LEU A 94 9.20 -6.75 7.49
CA LEU A 94 10.30 -7.29 8.29
C LEU A 94 11.42 -6.29 8.53
N ILE A 95 11.84 -5.58 7.48
CA ILE A 95 12.88 -4.54 7.58
C ILE A 95 12.42 -3.42 8.52
N ARG A 96 11.15 -3.01 8.42
CA ARG A 96 10.58 -2.00 9.31
C ARG A 96 10.54 -2.47 10.77
N GLU A 97 10.10 -3.71 11.01
CA GLU A 97 10.11 -4.30 12.36
C GLU A 97 11.51 -4.30 12.96
N ALA A 98 12.51 -4.76 12.20
CA ALA A 98 13.90 -4.79 12.62
C ALA A 98 14.44 -3.38 12.95
N ILE A 99 14.14 -2.38 12.12
CA ILE A 99 14.52 -0.98 12.38
C ILE A 99 13.86 -0.47 13.66
N HIS A 100 12.56 -0.73 13.87
CA HIS A 100 11.88 -0.30 15.10
C HIS A 100 12.47 -0.96 16.35
N GLN A 101 12.74 -2.27 16.29
CA GLN A 101 13.38 -2.99 17.40
C GLN A 101 14.77 -2.45 17.71
N TRP A 102 15.56 -2.16 16.67
CA TRP A 102 16.89 -1.58 16.82
C TRP A 102 16.85 -0.15 17.40
N LEU A 103 15.92 0.70 16.93
CA LEU A 103 15.74 2.05 17.47
C LEU A 103 15.31 2.00 18.94
N ALA A 104 14.43 1.06 19.30
CA ALA A 104 13.97 0.89 20.68
C ALA A 104 15.06 0.34 21.61
N SER A 105 16.10 -0.31 21.08
CA SER A 105 17.24 -0.81 21.87
C SER A 105 18.36 0.22 22.05
N GLN A 106 18.27 1.40 21.41
CA GLN A 106 19.24 2.46 21.61
C GLN A 106 18.98 3.17 22.95
N PRO A 107 20.03 3.41 23.77
CA PRO A 107 19.88 4.25 24.95
C PRO A 107 19.55 5.68 24.52
N ALA A 108 18.61 6.30 25.22
CA ALA A 108 18.20 7.69 25.01
C ALA A 108 19.30 8.69 25.41
#